data_AF-A0A828P4Q5-F1
#
_entry.id   AF-A0A828P4Q5-F1
#
_cell.length_a   1.000
_cell.length_b   1.000
_cell.length_c   1.000
_cell.angle_alpha   90.00
_cell.angle_beta   90.00
_cell.angle_gamma   90.00
#
_symmetry.space_group_name_H-M   'P 1'
#
loop_
_entity.id
_entity.type
_entity.pdbx_description
1 polymer ?
#
loop_
_entity_poly.entity_id
_entity_poly.type
_entity_poly.pdbx_seq_one_letter_code
_entity_poly.pdbx_strand_id
1 'polypeptide(L)'
;MFIKHVVISALGNQFYTGKDKVTFDYVLAAKLRDVGLEIERNYPVDMGNCKRGFVDIMVTAPSGERCAIEVDKASPRARSILKLRRLKQYGIPGIVILRCSRNPDQYVTDEIDVIPATGKPRSKGASC
;
A
#
# COMPACT_ATOMS: atom_id res chain seq x y z
N MET A 1 1.30 16.61 -8.02
CA MET A 1 1.43 16.24 -6.60
C MET A 1 1.95 14.82 -6.61
N PHE A 2 3.12 14.48 -6.07
CA PHE A 2 3.60 13.09 -6.16
C PHE A 2 2.69 12.15 -5.35
N ILE A 3 1.65 11.59 -5.99
CA ILE A 3 0.57 10.81 -5.37
C ILE A 3 1.11 9.68 -4.49
N LYS A 4 2.23 9.05 -4.89
CA LYS A 4 2.91 8.04 -4.08
C LYS A 4 3.26 8.55 -2.68
N HIS A 5 3.79 9.77 -2.55
CA HIS A 5 4.13 10.37 -1.26
C HIS A 5 2.88 10.65 -0.41
N VAL A 6 1.78 11.08 -1.03
CA VAL A 6 0.50 11.28 -0.34
C VAL A 6 -0.05 9.96 0.19
N VAL A 7 0.00 8.89 -0.61
CA VAL A 7 -0.39 7.54 -0.18
C VAL A 7 0.48 7.06 0.98
N ILE A 8 1.81 7.21 0.90
CA ILE A 8 2.73 6.82 1.97
C ILE A 8 2.42 7.61 3.25
N SER A 9 2.20 8.93 3.15
CA SER A 9 1.86 9.76 4.31
C SER A 9 0.52 9.40 4.93
N ALA A 10 -0.47 9.01 4.12
CA ALA A 10 -1.81 8.65 4.61
C ALA A 10 -1.85 7.28 5.28
N LEU A 11 -0.98 6.35 4.87
CA LEU A 11 -1.05 4.94 5.30
C LEU A 11 0.11 4.51 6.21
N GLY A 12 1.31 5.04 6.00
CA GLY A 12 2.52 4.61 6.68
C GLY A 12 2.48 4.88 8.17
N ASN A 13 2.59 3.82 8.97
CA ASN A 13 2.53 3.86 10.43
C ASN A 13 1.23 4.49 11.00
N GLN A 14 0.16 4.58 10.21
CA GLN A 14 -1.10 5.24 10.59
C GLN A 14 -2.15 4.29 11.18
N PHE A 15 -1.83 3.01 11.37
CA PHE A 15 -2.76 1.99 11.86
C PHE A 15 -2.36 1.50 13.26
N TYR A 16 -3.37 1.30 14.12
CA TYR A 16 -3.17 0.68 15.43
C TYR A 16 -2.86 -0.82 15.31
N THR A 17 -3.55 -1.51 14.42
CA THR A 17 -3.34 -2.93 14.13
C THR A 17 -3.79 -3.26 12.71
N GLY A 18 -3.18 -4.27 12.09
CA GLY A 18 -3.66 -4.85 10.84
C GLY A 18 -4.01 -6.33 10.95
N LYS A 19 -4.26 -6.85 12.17
CA LYS A 19 -4.61 -8.27 12.39
C LYS A 19 -5.91 -8.65 11.70
N ASP A 20 -6.98 -7.88 11.95
CA ASP A 20 -8.26 -8.05 11.28
C ASP A 20 -8.23 -7.40 9.89
N LYS A 21 -8.37 -8.22 8.84
CA LYS A 21 -8.23 -7.74 7.46
C LYS A 21 -9.38 -6.86 7.04
N VAL A 22 -10.61 -7.18 7.47
CA VAL A 22 -11.82 -6.46 7.05
C VAL A 22 -11.79 -5.03 7.59
N THR A 23 -11.53 -4.88 8.88
CA THR A 23 -11.37 -3.57 9.53
C THR A 23 -10.19 -2.80 8.93
N PHE A 24 -9.06 -3.48 8.67
CA PHE A 24 -7.90 -2.85 8.05
C PHE A 24 -8.25 -2.27 6.67
N ASP A 25 -8.88 -3.05 5.79
CA ASP A 25 -9.24 -2.62 4.44
C ASP A 25 -10.29 -1.49 4.44
N TYR A 26 -11.18 -1.46 5.44
CA TYR A 26 -12.14 -0.38 5.64
C TYR A 26 -11.45 0.92 6.06
N VAL A 27 -10.61 0.87 7.09
CA VAL A 27 -9.87 2.04 7.60
C VAL A 27 -8.88 2.56 6.56
N LEU A 28 -8.21 1.68 5.83
CA LEU A 28 -7.32 2.04 4.73
C LEU A 28 -8.07 2.84 3.66
N ALA A 29 -9.25 2.37 3.26
CA ALA A 29 -10.07 3.07 2.27
C ALA A 29 -10.59 4.42 2.79
N ALA A 30 -10.98 4.50 4.07
CA ALA A 30 -11.37 5.77 4.69
C ALA A 30 -10.21 6.79 4.64
N LYS A 31 -9.01 6.40 5.10
CA LYS A 31 -7.82 7.27 5.09
C LYS A 31 -7.46 7.79 3.72
N LEU A 32 -7.56 6.96 2.67
CA LEU A 32 -7.30 7.38 1.28
C LEU A 32 -8.35 8.36 0.76
N ARG A 33 -9.64 8.17 1.10
CA ARG A 33 -10.70 9.10 0.73
C ARG A 33 -10.61 10.42 1.49
N ASP A 34 -10.19 10.40 2.75
CA ASP A 34 -10.01 11.61 3.57
C ASP A 34 -8.95 12.55 2.98
N VAL A 35 -7.96 12.01 2.27
CA VAL A 35 -6.96 12.81 1.53
C VAL A 35 -7.36 13.08 0.07
N GLY A 36 -8.63 12.85 -0.27
CA GLY A 36 -9.23 13.22 -1.57
C GLY A 36 -8.91 12.26 -2.73
N LEU A 37 -8.50 11.02 -2.45
CA LEU A 37 -8.20 10.03 -3.49
C LEU A 37 -9.41 9.16 -3.82
N GLU A 38 -9.64 8.95 -5.11
CA GLU A 38 -10.58 7.94 -5.59
C GLU A 38 -9.95 6.55 -5.48
N ILE A 39 -10.78 5.54 -5.25
CA ILE A 39 -10.34 4.17 -4.99
C ILE A 39 -11.02 3.22 -5.96
N GLU A 40 -10.22 2.50 -6.74
CA GLU A 40 -10.65 1.35 -7.53
C GLU A 40 -10.03 0.07 -6.95
N ARG A 41 -10.85 -0.93 -6.64
CA ARG A 41 -10.40 -2.21 -6.07
C ARG A 41 -10.24 -3.26 -7.16
N ASN A 42 -9.31 -4.19 -6.96
CA ASN A 42 -9.02 -5.28 -7.90
C ASN A 42 -8.74 -4.74 -9.31
N TYR A 43 -7.84 -3.76 -9.41
CA TYR A 43 -7.53 -3.11 -10.68
C TYR A 43 -6.77 -4.08 -11.60
N PRO A 44 -7.23 -4.30 -12.85
CA PRO A 44 -6.62 -5.26 -13.75
C PRO A 44 -5.23 -4.80 -14.21
N VAL A 45 -4.29 -5.73 -14.24
CA VAL A 45 -2.93 -5.52 -14.75
C VAL A 45 -2.64 -6.54 -15.83
N ASP A 46 -2.19 -6.06 -17.00
CA ASP A 46 -1.64 -6.93 -18.04
C ASP A 46 -0.23 -7.38 -17.65
N MET A 47 -0.11 -8.66 -17.32
CA MET A 47 1.15 -9.28 -16.90
C MET A 47 1.98 -9.79 -18.10
N GLY A 48 1.53 -9.51 -19.33
CA GLY A 48 2.12 -10.06 -20.56
C GLY A 48 1.80 -11.54 -20.75
N ASN A 49 2.15 -12.08 -21.92
CA ASN A 49 1.96 -13.50 -22.27
C ASN A 49 0.53 -14.00 -22.01
N CYS A 50 -0.47 -13.18 -22.34
CA CYS A 50 -1.90 -13.44 -22.13
C CYS A 50 -2.31 -13.66 -20.65
N LYS A 51 -1.45 -13.32 -19.68
CA LYS A 51 -1.75 -13.44 -18.25
C LYS A 51 -2.31 -12.13 -17.72
N ARG A 52 -3.42 -12.22 -16.98
CA ARG A 52 -3.97 -11.09 -16.21
C ARG A 52 -3.64 -11.25 -14.74
N GLY A 53 -3.34 -10.12 -14.10
CA GLY A 53 -3.25 -9.97 -12.66
C GLY A 53 -4.22 -8.90 -12.19
N PHE A 54 -4.35 -8.78 -10.88
CA PHE A 54 -5.10 -7.69 -10.26
C PHE A 54 -4.27 -7.12 -9.13
N VAL A 55 -4.11 -5.79 -9.10
CA VAL A 55 -3.62 -5.11 -7.91
C VAL A 55 -4.77 -4.85 -6.97
N ASP A 56 -4.52 -4.94 -5.66
CA ASP A 56 -5.59 -4.86 -4.66
C ASP A 56 -6.34 -3.54 -4.77
N ILE A 57 -5.59 -2.44 -4.92
CA ILE A 57 -6.13 -1.08 -4.99
C ILE A 57 -5.34 -0.25 -6.00
N MET A 58 -6.05 0.49 -6.84
CA MET A 58 -5.54 1.64 -7.58
C MET A 58 -6.17 2.90 -6.97
N VAL A 59 -5.34 3.90 -6.66
CA VAL A 59 -5.82 5.22 -6.28
C VAL A 59 -5.56 6.25 -7.37
N THR A 60 -6.49 7.20 -7.51
CA THR A 60 -6.41 8.29 -8.47
C THR A 60 -6.59 9.62 -7.74
N ALA A 61 -5.68 10.56 -7.94
CA ALA A 61 -5.80 11.92 -7.44
C ALA A 61 -6.72 12.75 -8.35
N PRO A 62 -7.26 13.88 -7.89
CA PRO A 62 -8.04 14.79 -8.73
C PRO A 62 -7.27 15.30 -9.97
N SER A 63 -5.94 15.33 -9.91
CA SER A 63 -5.07 15.65 -11.04
C SER A 63 -5.00 14.57 -12.12
N GLY A 64 -5.57 13.37 -11.87
CA GLY A 64 -5.47 12.19 -12.73
C GLY A 64 -4.21 11.34 -12.48
N GLU A 65 -3.30 11.78 -11.61
CA GLU A 65 -2.14 10.98 -11.18
C GLU A 65 -2.60 9.71 -10.46
N ARG A 66 -1.91 8.59 -10.69
CA ARG A 66 -2.30 7.27 -10.16
C ARG A 66 -1.20 6.63 -9.31
N CYS A 67 -1.60 5.80 -8.35
CA CYS A 67 -0.69 4.97 -7.57
C CYS A 67 -1.33 3.61 -7.26
N ALA A 68 -0.61 2.53 -7.48
CA ALA A 68 -1.05 1.18 -7.12
C ALA A 68 -0.63 0.80 -5.69
N ILE A 69 -1.47 0.02 -5.01
CA ILE A 69 -1.24 -0.44 -3.63
C ILE A 69 -1.52 -1.94 -3.56
N GLU A 70 -0.55 -2.68 -3.01
CA GLU A 70 -0.70 -4.09 -2.63
C GLU A 70 -0.73 -4.20 -1.10
N VAL A 71 -1.70 -4.93 -0.56
CA VAL A 71 -1.83 -5.14 0.89
C VAL A 71 -1.30 -6.52 1.26
N ASP A 72 -0.08 -6.55 1.80
CA ASP A 72 0.60 -7.76 2.23
C ASP A 72 0.58 -7.91 3.76
N LYS A 73 0.79 -9.14 4.24
CA LYS A 73 0.70 -9.43 5.68
C LYS A 73 1.94 -8.93 6.44
N ALA A 74 3.05 -9.65 6.34
CA ALA A 74 4.25 -9.39 7.13
C ALA A 74 5.50 -9.11 6.29
N SER A 75 5.46 -9.51 5.02
CA SER A 75 6.54 -9.33 4.04
C SER A 75 5.93 -9.21 2.63
N PRO A 76 6.60 -8.50 1.72
CA PRO A 76 6.15 -8.36 0.35
C PRO A 76 6.12 -9.72 -0.35
N ARG A 77 5.03 -10.02 -1.06
CA ARG A 77 4.89 -11.21 -1.90
C ARG A 77 5.55 -10.94 -3.26
N ALA A 78 6.31 -11.90 -3.77
CA ALA A 78 6.97 -11.78 -5.08
C ALA A 78 5.98 -11.43 -6.22
N ARG A 79 4.75 -11.95 -6.15
CA ARG A 79 3.68 -11.63 -7.12
C ARG A 79 3.19 -10.18 -6.99
N SER A 80 3.13 -9.62 -5.79
CA SER A 80 2.76 -8.23 -5.54
C SER A 80 3.83 -7.30 -6.13
N ILE A 81 5.09 -7.56 -5.85
CA ILE A 81 6.23 -6.84 -6.45
C ILE A 81 6.20 -6.91 -7.98
N LEU A 82 5.99 -8.10 -8.56
CA LEU A 82 5.93 -8.27 -10.02
C LEU A 82 4.82 -7.42 -10.66
N LYS A 83 3.62 -7.40 -10.06
CA LYS A 83 2.48 -6.58 -10.54
C LYS A 83 2.83 -5.10 -10.52
N LEU A 84 3.41 -4.61 -9.42
CA LEU A 84 3.76 -3.19 -9.26
C LEU A 84 4.90 -2.77 -10.19
N ARG A 85 5.91 -3.61 -10.40
CA ARG A 85 6.97 -3.35 -11.38
C ARG A 85 6.43 -3.28 -12.80
N ARG A 86 5.45 -4.11 -13.14
CA ARG A 86 4.77 -4.06 -14.45
C ARG A 86 4.05 -2.73 -14.64
N LEU A 87 3.30 -2.26 -13.64
CA LEU A 87 2.64 -0.94 -13.69
C LEU A 87 3.63 0.22 -13.77
N LYS A 88 4.78 0.11 -13.10
CA LYS A 88 5.87 1.11 -13.16
C LYS A 88 6.39 1.30 -14.58
N GLN A 89 6.44 0.24 -15.40
CA GLN A 89 6.82 0.34 -16.82
C GLN A 89 5.84 1.21 -17.65
N TYR A 90 4.60 1.37 -17.17
CA TYR A 90 3.59 2.25 -17.76
C TYR A 90 3.50 3.61 -17.06
N GLY A 91 4.50 3.97 -16.24
CA GLY A 91 4.54 5.25 -15.53
C GLY A 91 3.63 5.32 -14.29
N ILE A 92 3.02 4.21 -13.87
CA ILE A 92 2.19 4.17 -12.67
C ILE A 92 3.05 3.69 -11.49
N PRO A 93 3.38 4.55 -10.52
CA PRO A 93 4.10 4.13 -9.32
C PRO A 93 3.23 3.20 -8.46
N GLY A 94 3.87 2.47 -7.54
CA GLY A 94 3.13 1.70 -6.57
C GLY A 94 3.94 1.33 -5.34
N ILE A 95 3.23 0.88 -4.31
CA ILE A 95 3.78 0.51 -3.01
C ILE A 95 3.21 -0.82 -2.54
N VAL A 96 3.94 -1.49 -1.65
CA VAL A 96 3.39 -2.55 -0.80
C VAL A 96 3.15 -1.98 0.59
N ILE A 97 1.93 -2.13 1.12
CA ILE A 97 1.62 -1.85 2.53
C ILE A 97 1.61 -3.16 3.32
N LEU A 98 2.36 -3.23 4.42
CA LEU A 98 2.44 -4.39 5.31
C LEU A 98 1.56 -4.18 6.55
N ARG A 99 0.43 -4.87 6.61
CA ARG A 99 -0.55 -4.70 7.70
C ARG A 99 -0.07 -5.25 9.06
N CYS A 100 0.87 -6.19 9.06
CA CYS A 100 1.41 -6.87 10.23
C CYS A 100 2.94 -7.00 10.18
N SER A 101 3.65 -5.97 9.70
CA SER A 101 5.11 -5.98 9.73
C SER A 101 5.63 -6.06 11.17
N ARG A 102 6.73 -6.79 11.38
CA ARG A 102 7.51 -6.73 12.63
C ARG A 102 8.55 -5.61 12.60
N ASN A 103 8.94 -5.16 11.40
CA ASN A 103 9.84 -4.05 11.19
C ASN A 103 9.01 -2.76 10.97
N PRO A 104 9.16 -1.73 11.81
CA PRO A 104 8.45 -0.45 11.67
C PRO A 104 9.03 0.46 10.59
N ASP A 105 10.20 0.13 10.04
CA ASP A 105 10.91 0.99 9.10
C ASP A 105 10.51 0.68 7.64
N GLN A 106 10.32 1.75 6.86
CA GLN A 106 10.16 1.66 5.41
C GLN A 106 11.45 1.17 4.76
N TYR A 107 11.33 0.36 3.71
CA TYR A 107 12.45 -0.06 2.88
C TYR A 107 12.03 -0.22 1.42
N VAL A 108 13.00 -0.47 0.55
CA VAL A 108 12.78 -0.70 -0.87
C VAL A 108 13.21 -2.12 -1.22
N THR A 109 12.39 -2.84 -1.99
CA THR A 109 12.75 -4.12 -2.58
C THR A 109 12.37 -4.13 -4.05
N ASP A 110 13.28 -4.57 -4.92
CA ASP A 110 13.06 -4.60 -6.38
C ASP A 110 12.46 -3.29 -6.93
N GLU A 111 12.99 -2.16 -6.44
CA GLU A 111 12.56 -0.79 -6.77
C GLU A 111 11.13 -0.39 -6.36
N ILE A 112 10.47 -1.19 -5.51
CA ILE A 112 9.16 -0.93 -4.94
C ILE A 112 9.31 -0.54 -3.47
N ASP A 113 8.64 0.54 -3.07
CA ASP A 113 8.55 0.96 -1.67
C ASP A 113 7.68 -0.02 -0.87
N VAL A 114 8.21 -0.48 0.27
CA VAL A 114 7.51 -1.33 1.22
C VAL A 114 7.30 -0.57 2.52
N ILE A 115 6.05 -0.37 2.86
CA ILE A 115 5.60 0.54 3.91
C ILE A 115 4.93 -0.27 5.03
N PRO A 116 5.43 -0.23 6.27
CA PRO A 116 4.69 -0.75 7.41
C PRO A 116 3.44 0.09 7.70
N ALA A 117 2.29 -0.56 7.91
CA ALA A 117 1.06 0.13 8.26
C ALA A 117 1.03 0.54 9.75
N THR A 118 1.69 -0.24 10.59
CA THR A 118 1.74 -0.05 12.04
C THR A 118 3.13 0.41 12.47
N GLY A 119 3.20 1.48 13.25
CA GLY A 119 4.46 1.96 13.83
C GLY A 119 5.05 1.01 14.87
N LYS A 120 6.18 1.42 15.48
CA LYS A 120 6.79 0.70 16.61
C LYS A 120 5.71 0.39 17.65
N PRO A 121 5.65 -0.85 18.19
CA PRO A 121 4.85 -1.12 19.37
C PRO A 121 5.23 -0.06 20.39
N ARG A 122 4.27 0.73 20.87
CA ARG A 122 4.53 1.59 22.03
C ARG A 122 5.06 0.65 23.10
N SER A 123 6.32 0.85 23.52
CA SER A 123 6.81 0.24 24.75
C SER A 123 5.71 0.45 25.78
N LYS A 124 5.26 -0.60 26.45
CA LYS A 124 4.39 -0.45 27.62
C LYS A 124 5.11 0.54 28.53
N GLY A 125 4.66 1.80 28.52
CA GLY A 125 5.18 2.81 29.40
C GLY A 125 4.96 2.29 30.80
N ALA A 126 6.01 2.35 31.62
CA ALA A 126 5.91 2.22 33.05
C ALA A 126 4.70 3.04 33.50
N SER A 127 3.75 2.37 34.17
CA SER A 127 2.77 3.08 34.98
C SER A 127 3.57 3.86 36.01
N CYS A 128 3.33 5.16 36.10
CA CYS A 128 3.56 5.91 37.33
C CYS A 128 2.71 5.27 38.46
#